data_AF-A0A3Q9RMG1-F1
#
_entry.id   AF-A0A3Q9RMG1-F1
#
_cell.length_a   1.000
_cell.length_b   1.000
_cell.length_c   1.000
_cell.angle_alpha   90.00
_cell.angle_beta   90.00
_cell.angle_gamma   90.00
#
_symmetry.space_group_name_H-M   'P 1'
#
loop_
_entity.id
_entity.type
_entity.pdbx_description
1 polymer ?
#
loop_
_entity_poly.entity_id
_entity_poly.type
_entity_poly.pdbx_seq_one_letter_code
_entity_poly.pdbx_strand_id
1 'polypeptide(L)'
;MEHRLSLPEEMVLLGANHLRLKYRSYTETYSIGSIFIDLLLKRKIELDTKGKVVVVDSDITGVNYLDQVILVLVKSFRMRKLKAWIKYFHFKTRLRGKIHNSILQELQKKGAITLGLKVPFLPLRKITERTSC
;
A
#
# COMPACT_ATOMS: atom_id res chain seq x y z
N MET A 1 13.36 -18.39 6.98
CA MET A 1 12.03 -18.33 6.31
C MET A 1 12.09 -17.17 5.35
N GLU A 2 11.96 -17.41 4.04
CA GLU A 2 11.75 -16.32 3.09
C GLU A 2 10.42 -15.65 3.42
N HIS A 3 10.45 -14.46 4.00
CA HIS A 3 9.25 -13.65 4.17
C HIS A 3 8.84 -13.13 2.80
N ARG A 4 8.01 -13.90 2.09
CA ARG A 4 7.46 -13.49 0.80
C ARG A 4 6.70 -12.17 0.99
N LEU A 5 7.15 -11.17 0.26
CA LEU A 5 6.55 -9.85 0.27
C LEU A 5 5.22 -9.87 -0.48
N SER A 6 4.30 -9.02 -0.07
CA SER A 6 3.07 -8.79 -0.80
C SER A 6 3.32 -7.85 -1.99
N LEU A 7 2.44 -7.85 -2.99
CA LEU A 7 2.56 -6.95 -4.13
C LEU A 7 2.63 -5.46 -3.73
N PRO A 8 1.87 -4.97 -2.73
CA PRO A 8 2.05 -3.62 -2.20
C PRO A 8 3.43 -3.33 -1.63
N GLU A 9 4.01 -4.30 -0.92
CA GLU A 9 5.33 -4.20 -0.30
C GLU A 9 6.43 -4.18 -1.37
N GLU A 10 6.39 -5.10 -2.34
CA GLU A 10 7.32 -5.14 -3.48
C GLU A 10 7.27 -3.84 -4.28
N MET A 11 6.07 -3.31 -4.52
CA MET A 11 5.90 -2.05 -5.25
C MET A 11 6.52 -0.85 -4.52
N VAL A 12 6.42 -0.83 -3.18
CA VAL A 12 7.03 0.22 -2.36
C VAL A 12 8.55 0.09 -2.33
N LEU A 13 9.09 -1.13 -2.22
CA LEU A 13 10.54 -1.38 -2.30
C LEU A 13 11.12 -0.98 -3.65
N LEU A 14 10.47 -1.37 -4.74
CA LEU A 14 10.88 -0.98 -6.10
C LEU A 14 10.99 0.55 -6.24
N GLY A 15 10.09 1.29 -5.60
CA GLY A 15 10.13 2.76 -5.56
C GLY A 15 11.23 3.35 -4.67
N ALA A 16 11.79 2.59 -3.72
CA ALA A 16 12.83 3.03 -2.79
C ALA A 16 14.26 2.72 -3.29
N ASN A 17 14.42 1.63 -4.05
CA ASN A 17 15.72 0.97 -4.24
C ASN A 17 16.39 1.32 -5.58
N HIS A 18 16.97 2.52 -5.70
CA HIS A 18 17.86 2.90 -6.83
C HIS A 18 17.25 3.24 -8.21
N LEU A 19 15.96 3.04 -8.48
CA LEU A 19 15.35 3.68 -9.65
C LEU A 19 15.04 5.16 -9.33
N ARG A 20 16.05 6.01 -9.55
CA ARG A 20 16.00 7.49 -9.63
C ARG A 20 15.00 8.02 -10.69
N LEU A 21 14.07 7.19 -11.15
CA LEU A 21 12.96 7.59 -11.97
C LEU A 21 12.14 8.64 -11.20
N LYS A 22 11.49 9.53 -11.94
CA LYS A 22 10.54 10.55 -11.45
C LYS A 22 9.27 9.94 -10.79
N TYR A 23 9.38 8.77 -10.17
CA TYR A 23 8.34 7.98 -9.52
C TYR A 23 7.90 8.52 -8.15
N ARG A 24 8.73 9.35 -7.49
CA ARG A 24 8.43 9.86 -6.13
C ARG A 24 7.04 10.47 -5.98
N SER A 25 6.51 11.13 -7.00
CA SER A 25 5.22 11.82 -6.93
C SER A 25 4.02 10.87 -6.94
N TYR A 26 4.18 9.63 -7.42
CA TYR A 26 3.07 8.69 -7.62
C TYR A 26 3.23 7.34 -6.92
N THR A 27 4.37 7.04 -6.29
CA THR A 27 4.60 5.78 -5.54
C THR A 27 3.45 5.46 -4.59
N GLU A 28 2.97 6.45 -3.84
CA GLU A 28 1.84 6.26 -2.92
C GLU A 28 0.55 5.88 -3.67
N THR A 29 0.30 6.45 -4.86
CA THR A 29 -0.90 6.12 -5.65
C THR A 29 -0.78 4.73 -6.27
N TYR A 30 0.41 4.34 -6.73
CA TYR A 30 0.64 3.00 -7.25
C TYR A 30 0.54 1.93 -6.16
N SER A 31 0.97 2.24 -4.93
CA SER A 31 0.79 1.33 -3.79
C SER A 31 -0.69 1.08 -3.47
N ILE A 32 -1.57 2.06 -3.70
CA ILE A 32 -3.02 1.82 -3.60
C ILE A 32 -3.49 0.87 -4.70
N GLY A 33 -3.04 1.06 -5.93
CA GLY A 33 -3.37 0.17 -7.05
C GLY A 33 -2.99 -1.27 -6.77
N SER A 34 -1.78 -1.51 -6.27
CA SER A 34 -1.33 -2.86 -5.89
C SER A 34 -2.10 -3.43 -4.70
N ILE A 35 -2.58 -2.62 -3.74
CA ILE A 35 -3.46 -3.11 -2.67
C ILE A 35 -4.76 -3.67 -3.26
N PHE A 36 -5.37 -3.00 -4.23
CA PHE A 36 -6.59 -3.53 -4.85
C PHE A 36 -6.35 -4.86 -5.56
N ILE A 37 -5.20 -5.02 -6.24
CA ILE A 37 -4.82 -6.27 -6.87
C ILE A 37 -4.63 -7.37 -5.81
N ASP A 38 -3.94 -7.06 -4.72
CA ASP A 38 -3.70 -8.02 -3.62
C ASP A 38 -5.02 -8.46 -2.95
N LEU A 39 -5.96 -7.52 -2.73
CA LEU A 39 -7.28 -7.82 -2.20
C LEU A 39 -8.14 -8.69 -3.14
N LEU A 40 -8.02 -8.48 -4.46
CA LEU A 40 -8.66 -9.34 -5.47
C LEU A 40 -8.08 -10.76 -5.43
N LEU A 41 -6.75 -10.88 -5.40
CA LEU A 41 -6.07 -12.19 -5.32
C LEU A 41 -6.41 -12.94 -4.04
N LYS A 42 -6.58 -12.23 -2.93
CA LYS A 42 -7.00 -12.76 -1.64
C LYS A 42 -8.52 -12.99 -1.52
N ARG A 43 -9.30 -12.72 -2.56
CA ARG A 43 -10.78 -12.81 -2.57
C ARG A 43 -11.45 -12.05 -1.43
N LYS A 44 -10.88 -10.92 -1.01
CA LYS A 44 -11.51 -9.99 -0.05
C LYS A 44 -12.48 -9.04 -0.75
N ILE A 45 -12.18 -8.74 -2.02
CA ILE A 45 -13.02 -7.95 -2.90
C ILE A 45 -13.19 -8.65 -4.24
N GLU A 46 -14.25 -8.29 -4.95
CA GLU A 46 -14.53 -8.71 -6.31
C GLU A 46 -14.96 -7.51 -7.17
N LEU A 47 -15.01 -7.71 -8.48
CA LEU A 47 -15.58 -6.75 -9.43
C LEU A 47 -16.93 -7.28 -9.91
N ASP A 48 -17.99 -6.48 -9.74
CA ASP A 48 -19.30 -6.80 -10.31
C ASP A 48 -19.27 -6.76 -11.85
N THR A 49 -20.38 -7.15 -12.49
CA THR A 49 -20.53 -7.14 -13.96
C THR A 49 -20.36 -5.75 -14.59
N LYS A 50 -20.40 -4.67 -13.79
CA LYS A 50 -20.19 -3.28 -14.21
C LYS A 50 -18.79 -2.77 -13.83
N GLY A 51 -17.91 -3.62 -13.31
CA GLY A 51 -16.56 -3.30 -12.86
C GLY A 51 -16.49 -2.50 -11.57
N LYS A 52 -17.55 -2.52 -10.74
CA LYS A 52 -17.59 -1.91 -9.41
C LYS A 52 -16.98 -2.85 -8.39
N VAL A 53 -16.21 -2.29 -7.47
CA VAL A 53 -15.62 -3.04 -6.37
C VAL A 53 -16.71 -3.38 -5.36
N VAL A 54 -16.83 -4.66 -5.03
CA VAL A 54 -17.69 -5.23 -4.00
C VAL A 54 -16.80 -5.88 -2.95
N VAL A 55 -17.06 -5.61 -1.67
CA VAL A 55 -16.39 -6.32 -0.57
C VAL A 55 -17.16 -7.62 -0.35
N VAL A 56 -16.47 -8.75 -0.50
CA VAL A 56 -17.06 -10.09 -0.30
C VAL A 56 -16.69 -10.69 1.04
N ASP A 57 -15.57 -10.25 1.62
CA ASP A 57 -15.10 -10.65 2.94
C ASP A 57 -14.43 -9.44 3.60
N SER A 58 -14.99 -9.01 4.73
CA SER A 58 -14.54 -7.87 5.53
C SER A 58 -13.70 -8.25 6.74
N ASP A 59 -13.40 -9.53 6.93
CA ASP A 59 -12.64 -10.01 8.08
C ASP A 59 -11.20 -9.49 8.03
N ILE A 60 -10.68 -9.20 9.22
CA ILE A 60 -9.34 -8.66 9.44
C ILE A 60 -8.30 -9.62 8.84
N THR A 61 -7.43 -9.08 8.00
CA THR A 61 -6.36 -9.83 7.32
C THR A 61 -5.12 -9.99 8.19
N GLY A 62 -5.00 -9.22 9.27
CA GLY A 62 -3.80 -9.10 10.09
C GLY A 62 -2.73 -8.20 9.48
N VAL A 63 -3.03 -7.60 8.32
CA VAL A 63 -2.14 -6.69 7.59
C VAL A 63 -2.77 -5.30 7.56
N ASN A 64 -2.23 -4.41 8.38
CA ASN A 64 -2.84 -3.12 8.71
C ASN A 64 -3.21 -2.26 7.48
N TYR A 65 -2.36 -2.20 6.45
CA TYR A 65 -2.67 -1.39 5.26
C TYR A 65 -3.80 -1.99 4.41
N LEU A 66 -3.97 -3.32 4.40
CA LEU A 66 -5.11 -3.98 3.73
C LEU A 66 -6.39 -3.71 4.50
N ASP A 67 -6.35 -3.88 5.82
CA ASP A 67 -7.50 -3.67 6.71
C ASP A 67 -8.00 -2.22 6.67
N GLN A 68 -7.09 -1.25 6.57
CA GLN A 68 -7.45 0.16 6.38
C GLN A 68 -8.21 0.39 5.07
N VAL A 69 -7.83 -0.26 3.97
CA VAL A 69 -8.53 -0.12 2.68
C VAL A 69 -9.89 -0.81 2.75
N ILE A 70 -9.97 -2.04 3.28
CA ILE A 70 -11.24 -2.76 3.49
C ILE A 70 -12.21 -1.91 4.31
N LEU A 71 -11.75 -1.32 5.42
CA LEU A 71 -12.57 -0.46 6.27
C LEU A 71 -13.15 0.74 5.52
N VAL A 72 -12.36 1.35 4.62
CA VAL A 72 -12.83 2.47 3.79
C VAL A 72 -13.88 2.01 2.78
N LEU A 73 -13.72 0.83 2.20
CA LEU A 73 -14.69 0.25 1.27
C LEU A 73 -16.02 -0.06 1.97
N VAL A 74 -15.97 -0.73 3.12
CA VAL A 74 -17.15 -1.11 3.92
C VAL A 74 -17.91 0.11 4.44
N LYS A 75 -17.21 1.13 4.92
CA LYS A 75 -17.84 2.37 5.42
C LYS A 75 -18.41 3.26 4.30
N SER A 76 -18.18 2.93 3.03
CA SER A 76 -18.65 3.75 1.93
C SER A 76 -20.01 3.30 1.44
N PHE A 77 -21.00 4.19 1.58
CA PHE A 77 -22.34 3.98 1.00
C PHE A 77 -22.37 3.97 -0.55
N ARG A 78 -21.25 4.30 -1.22
CA ARG A 78 -21.19 4.40 -2.68
C ARG A 78 -20.36 3.26 -3.27
N MET A 79 -21.03 2.38 -4.02
CA MET A 79 -20.34 1.44 -4.90
C MET A 79 -19.66 2.19 -6.06
N ARG A 80 -18.36 1.97 -6.23
CA ARG A 80 -17.54 2.68 -7.22
C ARG A 80 -16.76 1.68 -8.06
N LYS A 81 -16.50 2.05 -9.33
CA LYS A 81 -15.54 1.35 -10.19
C LYS A 81 -14.13 1.42 -9.60
N LEU A 82 -13.29 0.43 -9.89
CA LEU A 82 -11.90 0.39 -9.41
C LEU A 82 -11.14 1.69 -9.70
N LYS A 83 -11.22 2.22 -10.93
CA LYS A 83 -10.60 3.50 -11.31
C LYS A 83 -11.09 4.67 -10.44
N ALA A 84 -12.36 4.68 -10.07
CA ALA A 84 -12.93 5.72 -9.21
C ALA A 84 -12.47 5.59 -7.76
N TRP A 85 -12.20 4.37 -7.27
CA TRP A 85 -11.56 4.14 -5.99
C TRP A 85 -10.11 4.61 -5.97
N ILE A 86 -9.32 4.24 -6.98
CA ILE A 86 -7.93 4.72 -7.10
C ILE A 86 -7.90 6.25 -7.11
N LYS A 87 -8.80 6.89 -7.88
CA LYS A 87 -8.95 8.36 -7.91
C LYS A 87 -9.36 8.93 -6.54
N TYR A 88 -10.26 8.27 -5.82
CA TYR A 88 -10.65 8.66 -4.46
C TYR A 88 -9.45 8.69 -3.51
N PHE A 89 -8.66 7.61 -3.45
CA PHE A 89 -7.47 7.54 -2.61
C PHE A 89 -6.39 8.51 -3.05
N HIS A 90 -6.21 8.74 -4.36
CA HIS A 90 -5.27 9.71 -4.89
C HIS A 90 -5.52 11.12 -4.32
N PHE A 91 -6.77 11.58 -4.27
CA PHE A 91 -7.10 12.90 -3.71
C PHE A 91 -7.10 12.95 -2.17
N LYS A 92 -7.19 11.81 -1.48
CA LYS A 92 -7.15 11.74 -0.01
C LYS A 92 -5.71 11.62 0.49
N THR A 93 -4.91 12.66 0.27
CA THR A 93 -3.46 12.69 0.58
C THR A 93 -3.11 12.20 1.98
N ARG A 94 -3.82 12.65 3.03
CA ARG A 94 -3.58 12.18 4.42
C ARG A 94 -3.81 10.68 4.60
N LEU A 95 -4.92 10.16 4.05
CA LEU A 95 -5.26 8.73 4.13
C LEU A 95 -4.25 7.90 3.33
N ARG A 96 -3.92 8.34 2.12
CA ARG A 96 -2.94 7.72 1.25
C ARG A 96 -1.56 7.63 1.92
N GLY A 97 -1.10 8.73 2.52
CA GLY A 97 0.15 8.76 3.29
C GLY A 97 0.11 7.86 4.53
N LYS A 98 -1.04 7.75 5.21
CA LYS A 98 -1.21 6.82 6.34
C LYS A 98 -1.07 5.36 5.89
N ILE A 99 -1.74 4.98 4.81
CA ILE A 99 -1.68 3.63 4.23
C ILE A 99 -0.24 3.32 3.78
N HIS A 100 0.41 4.25 3.07
CA HIS A 100 1.79 4.06 2.62
C HIS A 100 2.77 3.89 3.80
N ASN A 101 2.64 4.69 4.86
CA ASN A 101 3.45 4.50 6.08
C ASN A 101 3.21 3.14 6.74
N SER A 102 1.97 2.63 6.70
CA SER A 102 1.68 1.30 7.21
C SER A 102 2.35 0.18 6.40
N ILE A 103 2.51 0.35 5.07
CA ILE A 103 3.31 -0.60 4.25
C ILE A 103 4.77 -0.56 4.68
N LEU A 104 5.34 0.64 4.87
CA LEU A 104 6.73 0.80 5.33
C LEU A 104 6.96 0.16 6.71
N GLN A 105 5.98 0.25 7.61
CA GLN A 105 6.05 -0.40 8.92
C GLN A 105 6.04 -1.94 8.81
N GLU A 106 5.21 -2.52 7.93
CA GLU A 106 5.22 -3.96 7.69
C GLU A 106 6.54 -4.43 7.05
N LEU A 107 7.06 -3.68 6.08
CA LEU A 107 8.38 -3.93 5.50
C LEU A 107 9.50 -3.89 6.55
N GLN A 108 9.44 -2.92 7.49
CA GLN A 108 10.40 -2.83 8.59
C GLN A 108 10.26 -4.01 9.55
N LYS A 109 9.03 -4.41 9.90
CA LYS A 109 8.75 -5.58 10.76
C LYS A 109 9.28 -6.87 10.14
N LYS A 110 9.22 -6.99 8.81
CA LYS A 110 9.78 -8.10 8.04
C LYS A 110 11.30 -8.02 7.83
N GLY A 111 11.96 -6.96 8.32
CA GLY A 111 13.40 -6.75 8.17
C GLY A 111 13.85 -6.36 6.76
N ALA A 112 12.91 -6.10 5.83
CA ALA A 112 13.22 -5.76 4.44
C ALA A 112 13.81 -4.35 4.30
N ILE A 113 13.43 -3.43 5.18
CA ILE A 113 13.98 -2.06 5.21
C ILE A 113 14.36 -1.63 6.62
N THR A 114 15.32 -0.70 6.69
CA THR A 114 15.55 0.12 7.89
C THR A 114 15.05 1.53 7.61
N LEU A 115 14.12 2.04 8.43
CA LEU A 115 13.71 3.45 8.39
C LEU A 115 14.71 4.26 9.23
N GLY A 116 15.52 5.11 8.59
CA GLY A 116 16.39 6.04 9.31
C GLY A 116 15.61 6.96 10.24
N LEU A 117 16.09 7.14 11.48
CA LEU A 117 15.61 8.15 12.41
C LEU A 117 15.71 9.54 11.76
N LYS A 118 14.65 10.35 11.85
CA LYS A 118 14.72 11.78 11.52
C LYS A 118 15.61 12.44 12.58
N VAL A 119 16.87 12.68 12.25
CA VAL A 119 17.70 13.63 12.98
C VAL A 119 17.16 15.02 12.64
N PRO A 120 16.82 15.88 13.63
CA PRO A 120 16.58 17.29 13.31
C PRO A 120 17.83 17.79 12.59
N PHE A 121 17.69 18.61 11.55
CA PHE A 121 18.79 19.14 10.70
C PHE A 121 19.23 18.32 9.46
N LEU A 122 18.74 17.09 9.22
CA LEU A 122 18.99 16.38 7.95
C LEU A 122 17.68 16.12 7.17
N PRO A 123 17.44 16.78 6.02
CA PRO A 123 16.28 16.51 5.21
C PRO A 123 16.62 15.29 4.36
N LEU A 124 16.20 14.11 4.79
CA LEU A 124 15.80 12.96 3.95
C LEU A 124 15.65 11.72 4.84
N ARG A 125 14.46 11.09 4.80
CA ARG A 125 14.23 9.75 5.35
C ARG A 125 15.00 8.77 4.46
N LYS A 126 16.20 8.34 4.88
CA LYS A 126 16.98 7.36 4.14
C LYS A 126 16.36 5.98 4.39
N ILE A 127 15.80 5.37 3.35
CA ILE A 127 15.38 3.97 3.33
C ILE A 127 16.61 3.20 2.86
N THR A 128 17.03 2.19 3.62
CA THR A 128 18.18 1.35 3.26
C THR A 128 17.75 -0.10 3.37
N GLU A 129 17.84 -0.83 2.27
CA GLU A 129 17.62 -2.28 2.26
C GLU A 129 18.77 -2.99 2.97
N ARG A 130 18.46 -4.12 3.61
CA ARG A 130 19.48 -5.05 4.10
C ARG A 130 19.62 -6.20 3.11
N THR A 131 20.77 -6.31 2.48
CA THR A 131 21.19 -7.56 1.83
C THR A 131 21.71 -8.50 2.90
N SER A 132 21.06 -9.64 3.08
CA SER A 132 21.57 -10.75 3.88
C SER A 132 22.77 -11.37 3.15
N CYS A 133 23.94 -11.36 3.78
CA CYS A 133 25.04 -12.27 3.44
C CYS A 133 24.73 -13.68 3.99
#